data_AF-A0A6L7IDU1-F1
#
_entry.id   AF-A0A6L7IDU1-F1
#
_cell.length_a   1.000
_cell.length_b   1.000
_cell.length_c   1.000
_cell.angle_alpha   90.00
_cell.angle_beta   90.00
_cell.angle_gamma   90.00
#
_symmetry.space_group_name_H-M   'P 1'
#
loop_
_entity.id
_entity.type
_entity.pdbx_description
1 polymer ?
#
loop_
_entity_poly.entity_id
_entity_poly.type
_entity_poly.pdbx_seq_one_letter_code
_entity_poly.pdbx_strand_id
1 'polypeptide(L)' 'NRQYAPIEVELFADAPDRFLIIDDTELYNSGESLKDLGKKCFAFSRMDFEVGIMLQILNTQ' A
#
# COMPACT_ATOMS: atom_id res chain seq x y z
N ASN A 1 -1.64 9.27 -23.18
CA ASN A 1 -1.05 9.25 -21.83
C ASN A 1 -1.96 9.99 -20.89
N ARG A 2 -2.72 9.29 -20.05
CA ARG A 2 -3.52 9.91 -18.98
C ARG A 2 -2.55 10.18 -17.83
N GLN A 3 -2.41 11.43 -17.41
CA GLN A 3 -1.62 11.77 -16.23
C GLN A 3 -2.50 11.46 -15.01
N TYR A 4 -2.00 10.59 -14.13
CA TYR A 4 -2.67 10.29 -12.87
C TYR A 4 -2.35 11.40 -11.86
N ALA A 5 -3.23 11.58 -10.88
CA ALA A 5 -2.93 12.42 -9.74
C ALA A 5 -1.64 11.93 -9.05
N PRO A 6 -0.89 12.82 -8.39
CA PRO A 6 0.23 12.40 -7.54
C PRO A 6 -0.22 11.33 -6.55
N ILE A 7 0.63 10.33 -6.33
CA ILE A 7 0.42 9.32 -5.29
C ILE A 7 0.92 9.92 -3.98
N GLU A 8 0.13 9.82 -2.93
CA GLU A 8 0.54 10.15 -1.57
C GLU A 8 1.40 9.01 -1.01
N VAL A 9 2.54 9.35 -0.41
CA VAL A 9 3.48 8.38 0.16
C VAL A 9 3.69 8.73 1.61
N GLU A 10 3.14 7.89 2.48
CA GLU A 10 3.33 7.98 3.92
C GLU A 10 4.42 7.00 4.36
N LEU A 11 5.31 7.44 5.25
CA LEU A 11 6.38 6.62 5.77
C LEU A 11 5.86 5.79 6.95
N PHE A 12 5.81 4.48 6.76
CA PHE A 12 5.43 3.54 7.81
C PHE A 12 6.65 2.74 8.26
N ALA A 13 7.24 3.11 9.39
CA ALA A 13 8.47 2.50 9.89
C ALA A 13 8.25 1.23 10.74
N ASP A 14 7.00 0.99 11.16
CA ASP A 14 6.66 -0.09 12.09
C ASP A 14 6.53 -1.47 11.42
N ALA A 15 6.48 -1.51 10.09
CA ALA A 15 6.47 -2.75 9.32
C ALA A 15 7.46 -2.71 8.15
N PRO A 16 8.09 -3.85 7.82
CA PRO A 16 8.92 -3.99 6.62
C PRO A 16 8.10 -4.05 5.32
N ASP A 17 6.80 -4.36 5.44
CA ASP A 17 5.86 -4.47 4.33
C ASP A 17 5.38 -3.10 3.88
N ARG A 18 5.06 -2.99 2.58
CA ARG A 18 4.40 -1.81 2.01
C ARG A 18 2.92 -2.06 1.89
N PHE A 19 2.15 -1.03 2.19
CA PHE A 19 0.71 -1.02 2.03
C PHE A 19 0.31 -0.06 0.91
N LEU A 20 -0.68 -0.45 0.13
CA LEU A 20 -1.28 0.35 -0.92
C LEU A 20 -2.77 0.44 -0.63
N ILE A 21 -3.26 1.66 -0.45
CA ILE A 21 -4.68 1.96 -0.28
C ILE A 21 -5.18 2.55 -1.61
N ILE A 22 -6.30 2.03 -2.12
CA ILE A 22 -6.96 2.54 -3.32
C ILE A 22 -8.36 2.99 -2.93
N ASP A 23 -8.69 4.23 -3.30
CA ASP A 23 -10.00 4.87 -3.08
C ASP A 23 -10.54 4.71 -1.65
N ASP A 24 -9.65 4.67 -0.64
CA ASP A 24 -9.96 4.45 0.77
C ASP A 24 -10.82 3.20 1.08
N THR A 25 -10.87 2.24 0.14
CA THR A 25 -11.77 1.08 0.21
C THR A 25 -11.06 -0.25 -0.02
N GLU A 26 -9.91 -0.24 -0.72
CA GLU A 26 -9.13 -1.44 -0.96
C GLU A 26 -7.74 -1.30 -0.33
N LEU A 27 -7.34 -2.30 0.45
CA LEU A 27 -6.01 -2.38 1.05
C LEU A 27 -5.28 -3.58 0.46
N TYR A 28 -4.06 -3.32 -0.03
CA TYR A 28 -3.13 -4.33 -0.50
C TYR A 28 -1.84 -4.26 0.28
N ASN A 29 -1.24 -5.39 0.63
CA ASN A 29 0.15 -5.44 1.09
C ASN A 29 1.09 -6.07 0.06
N SER A 30 2.33 -5.62 0.12
CA SER A 30 3.47 -6.22 -0.56
C SER A 30 4.67 -6.28 0.36
N GLY A 31 5.18 -7.49 0.58
CA GLY A 31 6.46 -7.70 1.27
C GLY A 31 7.68 -7.30 0.43
N GLU A 32 7.54 -7.19 -0.90
CA GLU A 32 8.65 -6.94 -1.82
C GLU A 32 8.57 -5.57 -2.50
N SER A 33 9.71 -5.05 -2.91
CA SER A 33 9.81 -3.69 -3.45
C SER A 33 9.16 -3.59 -4.81
N LEU A 34 8.41 -2.52 -5.05
CA LEU A 34 7.80 -2.25 -6.36
C LEU A 34 8.85 -2.18 -7.48
N LYS A 35 10.11 -1.84 -7.17
CA LYS A 35 11.23 -1.85 -8.13
C LYS A 35 11.63 -3.25 -8.60
N ASP A 36 11.21 -4.27 -7.85
CA ASP A 36 11.48 -5.68 -8.10
C ASP A 36 10.29 -6.38 -8.78
N LEU A 37 9.18 -5.64 -8.98
CA LEU A 37 8.03 -6.08 -9.78
C LEU A 37 8.49 -6.47 -11.19
N GLY A 38 8.24 -7.72 -11.58
CA GLY A 38 8.64 -8.27 -12.89
C GLY A 38 10.07 -8.80 -12.97
N LYS A 39 10.90 -8.63 -11.93
CA LYS A 39 12.24 -9.25 -11.83
C LYS A 39 12.25 -10.52 -10.98
N LYS A 40 11.38 -10.57 -9.96
CA LYS A 40 11.17 -11.73 -9.09
C LYS A 40 9.69 -12.07 -9.05
N CYS A 41 9.38 -13.29 -8.59
CA CYS A 41 8.01 -13.65 -8.27
C CYS A 41 7.49 -12.68 -7.20
N PHE A 42 6.38 -12.02 -7.49
CA PHE A 42 5.85 -10.92 -6.71
C PHE A 42 4.35 -11.17 -6.53
N ALA A 43 3.82 -10.92 -5.34
CA ALA A 43 2.40 -11.05 -5.05
C ALA A 43 1.92 -9.83 -4.25
N PHE A 44 0.69 -9.42 -4.54
CA PHE A 44 -0.09 -8.56 -3.67
C PHE A 44 -1.14 -9.40 -2.97
N SER A 45 -1.30 -9.24 -1.66
CA SER A 45 -2.43 -9.81 -0.94
C SER A 45 -3.42 -8.70 -0.61
N ARG A 46 -4.71 -8.97 -0.86
CA ARG A 46 -5.79 -8.02 -0.58
C ARG A 46 -6.31 -8.24 0.84
N MET A 47 -6.51 -7.17 1.59
CA MET A 47 -6.92 -7.21 2.99
C MET A 47 -8.27 -6.48 3.14
N ASP A 48 -9.35 -7.22 2.89
CA ASP A 48 -10.72 -6.70 2.75
C ASP A 48 -11.31 -6.09 4.04
N PHE A 49 -10.75 -6.38 5.22
CA PHE A 49 -11.31 -5.98 6.52
C PHE A 49 -10.51 -4.92 7.28
N GLU A 50 -9.34 -4.53 6.77
CA GLU A 50 -8.33 -3.81 7.57
C GLU A 50 -8.07 -2.37 7.11
N VAL A 51 -8.74 -1.92 6.04
CA VAL A 51 -8.60 -0.56 5.49
C VAL A 51 -8.86 0.51 6.56
N GLY A 52 -9.96 0.39 7.30
CA GLY A 52 -10.33 1.37 8.32
C GLY A 52 -9.32 1.48 9.46
N ILE A 53 -8.67 0.37 9.84
CA ILE A 53 -7.64 0.36 10.88
C ILE A 53 -6.37 1.05 10.34
N MET A 54 -5.98 0.75 9.10
CA MET A 54 -4.82 1.41 8.48
C MET A 54 -5.02 2.91 8.32
N LEU A 55 -6.21 3.36 7.89
CA LEU A 55 -6.53 4.78 7.81
C LEU A 55 -6.50 5.45 9.19
N GLN A 56 -6.93 4.77 10.26
CA GLN A 56 -6.81 5.30 11.62
C GLN A 56 -5.35 5.47 12.04
N ILE A 57 -4.50 4.48 11.76
CA ILE A 57 -3.07 4.54 12.07
C ILE A 57 -2.41 5.73 11.34
N LEU A 58 -2.71 5.91 10.05
CA LEU A 58 -2.18 7.04 9.26
C LEU A 58 -2.63 8.41 9.80
N ASN A 59 -3.88 8.53 10.23
CA ASN A 59 -4.41 9.78 10.78
C ASN A 59 -3.94 10.10 12.22
N THR A 60 -3.27 9.16 12.90
CA THR A 60 -2.82 9.31 14.29
C THR A 60 -1.31 9.56 14.40
N GLN A 61 -0.58 9.54 13.28
CA GLN A 61 0.82 10.00 13.17
C GLN A 61 0.88 11.54 13.13
#